data_AF-A0A1G3UAZ0-F1
#
_entry.id   AF-A0A1G3UAZ0-F1
#
_cell.length_a   1.000
_cell.length_b   1.000
_cell.length_c   1.000
_cell.angle_alpha   90.00
_cell.angle_beta   90.00
_cell.angle_gamma   90.00
#
_symmetry.space_group_name_H-M   'P 1'
#
loop_
_entity.id
_entity.type
_entity.pdbx_description
1 polymer ?
#
loop_
_entity_poly.entity_id
_entity_poly.type
_entity_poly.pdbx_seq_one_letter_code
_entity_poly.pdbx_strand_id
1 'polypeptide(L)'
;MSEQEEQKAPRIKPIIEAADHLSLGISIVVAVLMGVGIGILLKNFTGITWTLWIGVFIGIAAAILNVYKAYSRQYKEFEKLAQEPRYAIKKQLQDEDDEEDYGAKNH
;
A
#
# COMPACT_ATOMS: atom_id res chain seq x y z
N MET A 1 29.28 -7.04 39.73
CA MET A 1 27.82 -6.88 39.59
C MET A 1 27.56 -5.52 38.98
N SER A 2 27.17 -5.50 37.71
CA SER A 2 26.44 -4.44 36.98
C SER A 2 26.31 -4.92 35.53
N GLU A 3 25.49 -5.95 35.32
CA GLU A 3 24.88 -6.21 34.01
C GLU A 3 23.92 -5.05 33.74
N GLN A 4 24.16 -4.28 32.69
CA GLN A 4 23.14 -3.40 32.12
C GLN A 4 22.82 -3.93 30.72
N GLU A 5 21.61 -4.46 30.66
CA GLU A 5 21.03 -5.23 29.58
C GLU A 5 21.00 -4.44 28.27
N GLU A 6 21.48 -5.10 27.23
CA GLU A 6 21.38 -4.70 25.84
C GLU A 6 19.89 -4.61 25.45
N GLN A 7 19.33 -3.39 25.47
CA GLN A 7 17.97 -3.12 25.01
C GLN A 7 17.90 -3.34 23.49
N LYS A 8 17.72 -4.59 23.09
CA LYS A 8 17.44 -5.01 21.72
C LYS A 8 16.05 -4.48 21.35
N ALA A 9 16.01 -3.26 20.80
CA ALA A 9 14.80 -2.66 20.25
C ALA A 9 14.04 -3.72 19.43
N PRO A 10 12.71 -3.86 19.63
CA PRO A 10 11.97 -4.97 19.06
C PRO A 10 12.00 -4.85 17.53
N ARG A 11 12.80 -5.69 16.87
CA ARG A 11 12.90 -5.82 15.40
C ARG A 11 11.62 -6.36 14.74
N ILE A 12 10.51 -6.34 15.47
CA ILE A 12 9.21 -6.86 15.06
C ILE A 12 8.52 -5.89 14.08
N LYS A 13 8.72 -4.58 14.25
CA LYS A 13 8.14 -3.53 13.40
C LYS A 13 8.39 -3.72 11.88
N PRO A 14 9.64 -3.91 11.41
CA PRO A 14 9.90 -4.06 9.97
C PRO A 14 9.36 -5.37 9.39
N ILE A 15 9.19 -6.42 10.21
CA ILE A 15 8.64 -7.71 9.76
C ILE A 15 7.13 -7.60 9.55
N ILE A 16 6.44 -6.84 10.42
CA ILE A 16 5.00 -6.58 10.32
C ILE A 16 4.70 -5.73 9.08
N GLU A 17 5.49 -4.68 8.84
CA GLU A 17 5.32 -3.78 7.69
C GLU A 17 5.54 -4.51 6.35
N ALA A 18 6.54 -5.38 6.26
CA ALA A 18 6.75 -6.22 5.09
C ALA A 18 5.62 -7.24 4.84
N ALA A 19 5.03 -7.78 5.91
CA ALA A 19 3.91 -8.72 5.82
C ALA A 19 2.62 -8.06 5.30
N ASP A 20 2.37 -6.79 5.65
CA ASP A 20 1.20 -6.05 5.19
C ASP A 20 1.18 -5.83 3.66
N HIS A 21 2.32 -5.50 3.07
CA HIS A 21 2.44 -5.36 1.61
C HIS A 21 2.31 -6.72 0.88
N LEU A 22 2.88 -7.78 1.45
CA LEU A 22 2.78 -9.13 0.89
C LEU A 22 1.33 -9.65 0.93
N SER A 23 0.62 -9.39 2.03
CA SER A 23 -0.79 -9.76 2.20
C SER A 23 -1.70 -9.09 1.16
N LEU A 24 -1.44 -7.82 0.84
CA LEU A 24 -2.18 -7.08 -0.20
C LEU A 24 -1.90 -7.65 -1.60
N GLY A 25 -0.66 -8.01 -1.90
CA GLY A 25 -0.32 -8.65 -3.19
C GLY A 25 -1.02 -10.01 -3.37
N ILE A 26 -1.03 -10.85 -2.32
CA ILE A 26 -1.66 -12.17 -2.36
C ILE A 26 -3.17 -12.07 -2.57
N SER A 27 -3.85 -11.10 -1.94
CA SER A 27 -5.30 -10.94 -2.08
C SER A 27 -5.73 -10.60 -3.52
N ILE A 28 -4.91 -9.85 -4.26
CA ILE A 28 -5.12 -9.55 -5.69
C ILE A 28 -5.10 -10.84 -6.50
N VAL A 29 -4.06 -11.66 -6.32
CA VAL A 29 -3.89 -12.91 -7.06
C VAL A 29 -5.07 -13.84 -6.79
N VAL A 30 -5.49 -13.99 -5.53
CA VAL A 30 -6.65 -14.81 -5.15
C VAL A 30 -7.94 -14.30 -5.80
N ALA A 31 -8.17 -12.98 -5.82
CA ALA A 31 -9.35 -12.38 -6.44
C ALA A 31 -9.40 -12.62 -7.96
N VAL A 32 -8.27 -12.48 -8.65
CA VAL A 32 -8.16 -12.75 -10.09
C VAL A 32 -8.37 -14.24 -10.38
N LEU A 33 -7.76 -15.13 -9.59
CA LEU A 33 -7.96 -16.58 -9.73
C LEU A 33 -9.42 -16.99 -9.53
N MET A 34 -10.13 -16.38 -8.57
CA MET A 34 -11.56 -16.60 -8.41
C MET A 34 -12.37 -16.08 -9.60
N GLY A 35 -12.05 -14.90 -10.14
CA GLY A 35 -12.71 -14.38 -11.33
C GLY A 35 -12.51 -15.28 -12.57
N VAL A 36 -11.29 -15.78 -12.76
CA VAL A 36 -10.97 -16.75 -13.81
C VAL A 36 -11.71 -18.07 -13.58
N GLY A 37 -11.73 -18.59 -12.35
CA GLY A 37 -12.44 -19.82 -12.00
C GLY A 37 -13.94 -19.73 -12.28
N ILE A 38 -14.57 -18.61 -11.91
CA ILE A 38 -15.98 -18.34 -12.23
C ILE A 38 -16.18 -18.22 -13.75
N GLY A 39 -15.26 -17.56 -14.46
CA GLY A 39 -15.30 -17.47 -15.92
C GLY A 39 -15.22 -18.84 -16.61
N ILE A 40 -14.37 -19.75 -16.11
CA ILE A 40 -14.24 -21.12 -16.63
C ILE A 40 -15.54 -21.90 -16.37
N LEU A 41 -16.11 -21.75 -15.17
CA LEU A 41 -17.40 -22.36 -14.85
C LEU A 41 -18.48 -21.87 -15.83
N LEU A 42 -18.59 -20.55 -16.03
CA LEU A 42 -19.55 -19.95 -16.97
C LEU A 42 -19.35 -20.45 -18.40
N LYS A 43 -18.10 -20.56 -18.86
CA LYS A 43 -17.78 -21.12 -20.19
C LYS A 43 -18.25 -22.57 -20.31
N ASN A 44 -18.05 -23.39 -19.28
CA ASN A 44 -18.48 -24.79 -19.32
C ASN A 44 -20.01 -24.92 -19.37
N PHE A 45 -20.75 -24.02 -18.73
CA PHE A 45 -22.22 -24.02 -18.78
C PHE A 45 -22.79 -23.43 -20.08
N THR A 46 -22.18 -22.36 -20.60
CA THR A 46 -22.71 -21.64 -21.76
C THR A 46 -22.18 -22.13 -23.10
N GLY A 47 -21.03 -22.83 -23.11
CA GLY A 47 -20.34 -23.27 -24.34
C GLY A 47 -19.71 -22.12 -25.14
N ILE A 48 -19.86 -20.87 -24.69
CA ILE A 48 -19.43 -19.68 -25.40
C ILE A 48 -18.09 -19.22 -24.79
N THR A 49 -16.99 -19.40 -25.53
CA THR A 49 -15.64 -19.06 -25.05
C THR A 49 -15.47 -17.58 -24.68
N TRP A 50 -16.24 -16.69 -25.30
CA TRP A 50 -16.22 -15.26 -24.99
C TRP A 50 -16.67 -14.94 -23.55
N THR A 51 -17.52 -15.76 -22.91
CA THR A 51 -18.02 -15.48 -21.55
C THR A 51 -16.94 -15.60 -20.48
N LEU A 52 -15.81 -16.27 -20.77
CA LEU A 52 -14.62 -16.27 -19.90
C LEU A 52 -14.17 -14.85 -19.57
N TRP A 53 -14.16 -13.96 -20.57
CA TRP A 53 -13.69 -12.58 -20.42
C TRP A 53 -14.57 -11.76 -19.48
N ILE A 54 -15.85 -12.11 -19.34
CA ILE A 54 -16.76 -11.46 -18.40
C ILE A 54 -16.30 -11.78 -16.96
N GLY A 55 -15.99 -13.04 -16.67
CA GLY A 55 -15.48 -13.46 -15.36
C GLY A 55 -14.11 -12.84 -15.05
N VAL A 56 -13.22 -12.80 -16.05
CA VAL A 56 -11.89 -12.15 -15.92
C VAL A 56 -12.05 -10.65 -15.66
N PHE A 57 -12.91 -9.95 -16.40
CA PHE A 57 -13.15 -8.52 -16.24
C PHE A 57 -13.71 -8.20 -14.84
N ILE A 58 -14.70 -8.96 -14.38
CA ILE A 58 -15.27 -8.80 -13.04
C ILE A 58 -14.22 -9.09 -11.96
N GLY A 59 -13.39 -10.12 -12.15
CA GLY A 59 -12.29 -10.45 -11.23
C GLY A 59 -11.27 -9.32 -11.11
N ILE A 60 -10.84 -8.75 -12.24
CA ILE A 60 -9.91 -7.62 -12.28
C ILE A 60 -10.53 -6.38 -11.63
N ALA A 61 -11.78 -6.06 -11.96
CA ALA A 61 -12.50 -4.93 -11.37
C ALA A 61 -12.62 -5.07 -9.84
N ALA A 62 -12.94 -6.27 -9.35
CA ALA A 62 -13.02 -6.57 -7.92
C ALA A 62 -11.66 -6.45 -7.22
N ALA A 63 -10.57 -6.91 -7.86
CA ALA A 63 -9.22 -6.77 -7.33
C ALA A 63 -8.81 -5.30 -7.21
N ILE A 64 -9.05 -4.49 -8.25
CA ILE A 64 -8.77 -3.03 -8.23
C ILE A 64 -9.56 -2.34 -7.12
N LEU A 65 -10.85 -2.64 -6.99
CA LEU A 65 -11.70 -2.10 -5.92
C LEU A 65 -11.21 -2.50 -4.52
N ASN A 66 -10.73 -3.73 -4.35
CA ASN A 66 -10.18 -4.21 -3.08
C ASN A 66 -8.88 -3.46 -2.72
N VAL A 67 -7.96 -3.35 -3.69
CA VAL A 67 -6.68 -2.63 -3.53
C VAL A 67 -6.92 -1.17 -3.20
N TYR A 68 -7.79 -0.48 -3.93
CA TYR A 68 -8.09 0.93 -3.67
C TYR A 68 -8.65 1.14 -2.26
N LYS A 69 -9.52 0.24 -1.80
CA LYS A 69 -10.09 0.29 -0.45
C LYS A 69 -9.04 0.07 0.64
N ALA A 70 -8.11 -0.85 0.43
CA ALA A 70 -6.99 -1.10 1.35
C ALA A 70 -6.01 0.09 1.36
N TYR A 71 -5.65 0.58 0.17
CA TYR A 71 -4.73 1.72 0.00
C TYR A 71 -5.31 3.02 0.56
N SER A 72 -6.60 3.30 0.32
CA SER A 72 -7.27 4.50 0.85
C SER A 72 -7.29 4.53 2.39
N ARG A 73 -7.36 3.36 3.04
CA ARG A 73 -7.26 3.27 4.51
C ARG A 73 -5.86 3.61 4.99
N GLN A 74 -4.83 3.02 4.38
CA GLN A 74 -3.44 3.39 4.68
C GLN A 74 -3.19 4.88 4.40
N TYR A 75 -3.62 5.39 3.25
CA TYR A 75 -3.42 6.80 2.88
C TYR A 75 -4.05 7.75 3.90
N LYS A 76 -5.26 7.46 4.39
CA LYS A 76 -5.90 8.27 5.45
C LYS A 76 -5.17 8.19 6.79
N GLU A 77 -4.54 7.07 7.11
CA GLU A 77 -3.67 6.97 8.29
C GLU A 77 -2.38 7.76 8.10
N PHE A 78 -1.75 7.67 6.92
CA PHE A 78 -0.60 8.51 6.56
C PHE A 78 -0.93 10.00 6.58
N GLU A 79 -2.08 10.41 6.08
CA GLU A 79 -2.50 11.82 6.08
C GLU A 79 -2.74 12.35 7.50
N LYS A 80 -3.29 11.51 8.39
CA LYS A 80 -3.42 11.83 9.82
C LYS A 80 -2.06 11.90 10.51
N LEU A 81 -1.13 10.99 10.19
CA LEU A 81 0.24 11.02 10.70
C LEU A 81 1.02 12.22 10.18
N ALA A 82 0.80 12.63 8.92
CA ALA A 82 1.41 13.81 8.31
C ALA A 82 0.88 15.12 8.92
N GLN A 83 -0.38 15.14 9.38
CA GLN A 83 -0.97 16.26 10.12
C GLN A 83 -0.52 16.34 11.59
N GLU A 84 0.23 15.36 12.12
CA GLU A 84 0.80 15.51 13.45
C GLU A 84 1.79 16.68 13.47
N PRO A 85 1.71 17.57 14.49
CA PRO A 85 2.49 18.81 14.53
C PRO A 85 4.00 18.57 14.46
N ARG A 86 4.48 17.39 14.91
CA ARG A 86 5.90 17.03 14.87
C ARG A 86 6.45 16.80 13.45
N TYR A 87 5.60 16.41 12.50
CA TYR A 87 5.99 16.22 11.09
C TYR A 87 5.66 17.43 10.23
N ALA A 88 4.55 18.12 10.51
CA ALA A 88 4.21 19.39 9.87
C ALA A 88 5.30 20.46 10.10
N ILE A 89 5.81 20.58 11.34
CA ILE A 89 6.92 21.50 11.67
C ILE A 89 8.22 21.10 10.95
N LYS A 90 8.52 19.80 10.83
CA LYS A 90 9.73 19.33 10.16
C LYS A 90 9.72 19.59 8.65
N LYS A 91 8.53 19.55 8.03
CA LYS A 91 8.34 19.89 6.63
C LYS A 91 8.47 21.39 6.39
N GLN A 92 7.89 22.23 7.26
CA GLN A 92 8.05 23.68 7.16
C GLN A 92 9.49 24.14 7.39
N LEU A 93 10.22 23.53 8.33
CA LEU A 93 11.65 23.82 8.55
C LEU A 93 12.51 23.42 7.35
N GLN A 94 12.18 22.32 6.67
CA GLN A 94 12.93 21.84 5.51
C GLN A 94 12.64 22.66 4.25
N ASP A 95 11.38 23.10 4.07
CA ASP A 95 10.99 24.00 2.98
C ASP A 95 11.56 25.43 3.20
N GLU A 96 11.72 25.91 4.44
CA GLU A 96 12.40 27.18 4.78
C GLU A 96 13.93 27.10 4.60
N ASP A 97 14.58 26.00 5.02
CA ASP A 97 16.03 25.80 4.82
C ASP A 97 16.42 25.71 3.33
N ASP A 98 15.55 25.16 2.47
CA ASP A 98 15.79 25.06 1.02
C ASP A 98 15.54 26.40 0.27
N GLU A 99 14.78 27.35 0.85
CA GLU A 99 14.60 28.71 0.30
C GLU A 99 15.72 29.68 0.69
N GLU A 100 16.45 29.43 1.79
CA GLU A 100 17.58 30.28 2.24
C GLU A 100 18.91 30.06 1.49
N ASP A 101 19.00 29.10 0.55
CA ASP A 101 20.21 28.86 -0.29
C ASP A 101 20.12 29.44 -1.72
N TYR A 102 19.41 30.55 -1.93
CA TYR A 102 19.39 31.30 -3.21
C TYR A 102 19.66 32.81 -3.06
N GLY A 103 20.30 33.25 -1.97
CA GLY A 103 20.63 34.67 -1.73
C GLY A 103 22.11 35.06 -1.77
N ALA A 104 23.05 34.10 -1.83
CA ALA A 104 24.48 34.38 -1.68
C ALA A 104 25.27 34.13 -2.97
N LYS A 105 25.16 35.05 -3.94
CA LYS A 105 26.21 35.43 -4.92
C LYS A 105 25.66 36.39 -5.98
N ASN A 106 26.11 37.64 -5.96
CA ASN A 106 26.94 38.23 -7.03
C ASN A 106 27.03 39.77 -6.90
N HIS A 107 28.30 40.22 -6.83
CA HIS A 107 28.90 41.53 -7.13
C HIS A 107 28.62 42.76 -6.23
#